data_AF-A0A5J4V0E4-F1
#
_entry.id   AF-A0A5J4V0E4-F1
#
_cell.length_a   1.000
_cell.length_b   1.000
_cell.length_c   1.000
_cell.angle_alpha   90.00
_cell.angle_beta   90.00
_cell.angle_gamma   90.00
#
_symmetry.space_group_name_H-M   'P 1'
#
loop_
_entity.id
_entity.type
_entity.pdbx_description
1 polymer ?
#
loop_
_entity_poly.entity_id
_entity_poly.type
_entity_poly.pdbx_seq_one_letter_code
_entity_poly.pdbx_strand_id
1 'polypeptide(L)'
;MYIDAETVEEHQREAQDQDDEANGLASESIYAQLLPLSIVIGTQINNKTQSKYIDFRRQDFMNKFIEQMWELANQVNEANLACEPVVKFVNEYEQQKHQQKIHQGAIFGFNSKKFDFNIIFPYLVQYPKIIFKSNAYLGSTTQQKQVTIRYTDYPFELVFKDVLTFIPPATLDNFVHKYGNGTKLTKDKFTHGSFNTNNVNQFLSSTEPFEHKDFYNQISRKNICDKDYQEYVEDFVSLDTNGNSKFDNRWSYIKYYNIRDVECMFAPIINLIDLCWQQDIDMLSQISLSQIANSIKYNYAREDFDINGDYNIETDNKEYKFNSEKWNKKVESYIQQDNKAGRDTTNNVTTDDMDYFNQLIPNKCCYCQAKFTNVNKPTFERSDNNIFHTKDNCKLACQLCNSTRSNKDADVAKLMIQMYKYAIVKNLPMTIDYEEVYWFLRKSIHGGLSQVFHQYNIKGRTHINKLKYNPETNSVIAYDLDQIVTHILDLDFNSLYPSVFCGIFNKNNPYTGCKMYMAGRVIKHIKIRESNDQDYRDTKRKEMMNIINSEDRFSEEKGQLFIASVKGHIDKAHINDQINFPPIWRK
;
A
#
# COMPACT_ATOMS: atom_id res chain seq x y z
N MET A 1 7.17 35.06 5.72
CA MET A 1 6.06 35.19 4.76
C MET A 1 5.21 33.94 4.92
N TYR A 2 3.95 34.05 5.34
CA TYR A 2 3.06 32.89 5.38
C TYR A 2 2.52 32.72 3.97
N ILE A 3 2.86 31.61 3.34
CA ILE A 3 2.51 31.28 1.96
C ILE A 3 1.60 30.05 2.06
N ASP A 4 0.44 30.09 1.43
CA ASP A 4 -0.49 28.96 1.42
C ASP A 4 0.07 27.76 0.62
N ALA A 5 -0.40 26.55 0.89
CA ALA A 5 0.07 25.31 0.31
C ALA A 5 -0.06 25.27 -1.23
N GLU A 6 -1.17 25.76 -1.79
CA GLU A 6 -1.35 25.91 -3.24
C GLU A 6 -0.32 26.88 -3.84
N THR A 7 0.07 27.88 -3.06
CA THR A 7 0.94 28.99 -3.44
C THR A 7 2.43 28.55 -3.40
N VAL A 8 2.80 27.61 -2.52
CA VAL A 8 4.13 26.98 -2.50
C VAL A 8 4.35 26.02 -3.68
N GLU A 9 3.31 25.33 -4.16
CA GLU A 9 3.42 24.44 -5.33
C GLU A 9 3.77 25.20 -6.61
N GLU A 10 3.20 26.38 -6.80
CA GLU A 10 3.48 27.21 -7.97
C GLU A 10 4.86 27.86 -7.88
N HIS A 11 5.30 28.32 -6.69
CA HIS A 11 6.69 28.79 -6.50
C HIS A 11 7.75 27.71 -6.74
N GLN A 12 7.50 26.45 -6.35
CA GLN A 12 8.42 25.35 -6.64
C GLN A 12 8.51 25.04 -8.14
N ARG A 13 7.41 25.20 -8.88
CA ARG A 13 7.39 25.07 -10.35
C ARG A 13 8.10 26.25 -11.02
N GLU A 14 7.79 27.48 -10.62
CA GLU A 14 8.41 28.69 -11.18
C GLU A 14 9.91 28.81 -10.87
N ALA A 15 10.37 28.35 -9.69
CA ALA A 15 11.79 28.31 -9.35
C ALA A 15 12.57 27.26 -10.16
N GLN A 16 11.95 26.11 -10.47
CA GLN A 16 12.53 25.14 -11.40
C GLN A 16 12.62 25.68 -12.83
N ASP A 17 11.70 26.56 -13.23
CA ASP A 17 11.70 27.16 -14.56
C ASP A 17 12.66 28.37 -14.68
N GLN A 18 13.14 28.95 -13.58
CA GLN A 18 14.03 30.13 -13.58
C GLN A 18 15.52 29.82 -13.30
N ASP A 19 15.85 28.68 -12.68
CA ASP A 19 17.24 28.33 -12.31
C ASP A 19 18.09 27.75 -13.46
N ASP A 20 17.50 27.47 -14.63
CA ASP A 20 18.23 26.91 -15.78
C ASP A 20 19.04 27.95 -16.59
N GLU A 21 18.99 29.25 -16.26
CA GLU A 21 19.70 30.30 -17.01
C GLU A 21 20.79 31.09 -16.24
N ALA A 22 21.15 30.78 -14.97
CA ALA A 22 22.22 31.54 -14.31
C ALA A 22 23.11 30.78 -13.30
N ASN A 23 24.33 30.42 -13.77
CA ASN A 23 25.58 30.32 -13.01
C ASN A 23 25.57 29.56 -11.66
N GLY A 24 25.93 28.27 -11.70
CA GLY A 24 27.04 27.65 -10.95
C GLY A 24 27.21 27.85 -9.43
N LEU A 25 26.25 28.42 -8.73
CA LEU A 25 26.20 28.51 -7.28
C LEU A 25 25.27 27.39 -6.78
N ALA A 26 25.71 26.67 -5.75
CA ALA A 26 24.94 25.60 -5.15
C ALA A 26 23.50 26.07 -4.91
N SER A 27 22.53 25.33 -5.44
CA SER A 27 21.11 25.62 -5.30
C SER A 27 20.76 25.69 -3.81
N GLU A 28 20.67 26.91 -3.26
CA GLU A 28 19.96 27.14 -2.02
C GLU A 28 18.47 26.96 -2.34
N SER A 29 18.02 25.71 -2.36
CA SER A 29 16.61 25.40 -2.36
C SER A 29 16.00 26.12 -1.16
N ILE A 30 15.20 27.16 -1.42
CA ILE A 30 14.50 27.93 -0.40
C ILE A 30 13.50 26.98 0.27
N TYR A 31 13.93 26.32 1.35
CA TYR A 31 13.02 25.62 2.24
C TYR A 31 12.27 26.69 3.05
N ALA A 32 11.13 27.15 2.52
CA ALA A 32 10.22 27.94 3.33
C ALA A 32 9.76 27.07 4.52
N GLN A 33 10.27 27.37 5.72
CA GLN A 33 9.84 26.70 6.95
C GLN A 33 8.49 27.29 7.36
N LEU A 34 7.40 26.63 6.92
CA LEU A 34 6.04 27.02 7.25
C LEU A 34 5.80 26.82 8.76
N LEU A 35 5.15 27.81 9.38
CA LEU A 35 4.68 27.71 10.76
C LEU A 35 3.15 27.65 10.76
N PRO A 36 2.53 26.91 11.70
CA PRO A 36 1.08 26.85 11.79
C PRO A 36 0.51 28.15 12.39
N LEU A 37 -0.44 28.79 11.69
CA LEU A 37 -1.17 29.96 12.18
C LEU A 37 -2.31 29.55 13.13
N SER A 38 -3.08 28.54 12.72
CA SER A 38 -4.18 27.96 13.48
C SER A 38 -4.42 26.54 13.01
N ILE A 39 -4.91 25.69 13.90
CA ILE A 39 -5.23 24.29 13.63
C ILE A 39 -6.65 24.02 14.10
N VAL A 40 -7.41 23.32 13.26
CA VAL A 40 -8.67 22.69 13.64
C VAL A 40 -8.51 21.19 13.56
N ILE A 41 -8.98 20.51 14.59
CA ILE A 41 -9.17 19.06 14.55
C ILE A 41 -10.63 18.76 14.85
N GLY A 42 -11.21 17.89 14.03
CA GLY A 42 -12.58 17.46 14.15
C GLY A 42 -12.68 15.96 14.42
N THR A 43 -13.79 15.55 15.03
CA THR A 43 -14.20 14.15 15.15
C THR A 43 -15.71 14.05 14.91
N GLN A 44 -16.17 12.88 14.50
CA GLN A 44 -17.58 12.55 14.46
C GLN A 44 -17.83 11.33 15.34
N ILE A 45 -18.64 11.51 16.38
CA ILE A 45 -18.94 10.48 17.38
C ILE A 45 -20.46 10.39 17.50
N ASN A 46 -21.04 9.19 17.35
CA ASN A 46 -22.48 8.97 17.44
C ASN A 46 -23.29 9.94 16.56
N ASN A 47 -22.87 10.13 15.31
CA ASN A 47 -23.42 11.09 14.34
C ASN A 47 -23.38 12.57 14.75
N LYS A 48 -22.62 12.93 15.78
CA LYS A 48 -22.39 14.31 16.20
C LYS A 48 -20.98 14.74 15.85
N THR A 49 -20.85 15.82 15.10
CA THR A 49 -19.58 16.44 14.77
C THR A 49 -19.12 17.31 15.93
N GLN A 50 -17.84 17.21 16.28
CA GLN A 50 -17.19 18.06 17.27
C GLN A 50 -15.86 18.54 16.71
N SER A 51 -15.61 19.84 16.82
CA SER A 51 -14.42 20.49 16.28
C SER A 51 -13.73 21.30 17.38
N LYS A 52 -12.42 21.14 17.55
CA LYS A 52 -11.59 21.97 18.43
C LYS A 52 -10.69 22.87 17.57
N TYR A 53 -10.73 24.16 17.86
CA TYR A 53 -9.90 25.18 17.22
C TYR A 53 -8.85 25.69 18.20
N ILE A 54 -7.64 25.86 17.71
CA ILE A 54 -6.54 26.48 18.44
C ILE A 54 -5.68 27.32 17.48
N ASP A 55 -5.11 28.42 17.95
CA ASP A 55 -4.27 29.32 17.16
C ASP A 55 -3.02 29.78 17.90
N PHE A 56 -2.07 30.36 17.17
CA PHE A 56 -0.75 30.72 17.68
C PHE A 56 -0.77 31.78 18.80
N ARG A 57 -1.89 32.48 19.04
CA ARG A 57 -2.02 33.43 20.16
C ARG A 57 -2.06 32.71 21.51
N ARG A 58 -2.33 31.40 21.51
CA ARG A 58 -2.26 30.55 22.70
C ARG A 58 -0.79 30.27 23.04
N GLN A 59 -0.43 30.51 24.30
CA GLN A 59 0.87 30.06 24.81
C GLN A 59 0.97 28.53 24.69
N ASP A 60 2.14 28.07 24.27
CA ASP A 60 2.44 26.66 24.04
C ASP A 60 1.49 25.98 23.03
N PHE A 61 1.13 26.74 22.00
CA PHE A 61 0.19 26.39 20.94
C PHE A 61 0.27 24.94 20.46
N MET A 62 1.46 24.47 20.04
CA MET A 62 1.61 23.15 19.45
C MET A 62 1.47 22.01 20.46
N ASN A 63 1.98 22.18 21.68
CA ASN A 63 1.81 21.18 22.73
C ASN A 63 0.34 21.07 23.15
N LYS A 64 -0.35 22.21 23.28
CA LYS A 64 -1.79 22.26 23.56
C LYS A 64 -2.61 21.62 22.45
N PHE A 65 -2.20 21.79 21.19
CA PHE A 65 -2.82 21.10 20.06
C PHE A 65 -2.65 19.58 20.18
N ILE A 66 -1.43 19.11 20.46
CA ILE A 66 -1.15 17.67 20.65
C ILE A 66 -2.02 17.09 21.76
N GLU A 67 -2.12 17.77 22.91
CA GLU A 67 -3.00 17.36 24.02
C GLU A 67 -4.47 17.27 23.58
N GLN A 68 -5.00 18.31 22.93
CA GLN A 68 -6.39 18.32 22.44
C GLN A 68 -6.68 17.22 21.42
N MET A 69 -5.71 16.91 20.55
CA MET A 69 -5.82 15.82 19.58
C MET A 69 -5.98 14.47 20.29
N TRP A 70 -5.16 14.19 21.31
CA TRP A 70 -5.25 12.94 22.06
C TRP A 70 -6.53 12.84 22.92
N GLU A 71 -6.98 13.95 23.51
CA GLU A 71 -8.26 13.99 24.24
C GLU A 71 -9.44 13.61 23.32
N LEU A 72 -9.50 14.19 22.12
CA LEU A 72 -10.55 13.87 21.15
C LEU A 72 -10.45 12.43 20.65
N ALA A 73 -9.23 11.97 20.35
CA ALA A 73 -8.99 10.59 19.93
C ALA A 73 -9.41 9.58 21.01
N ASN A 74 -9.23 9.91 22.29
CA ASN A 74 -9.68 9.05 23.38
C ASN A 74 -11.21 8.93 23.41
N GLN A 75 -11.95 10.03 23.17
CA GLN A 75 -13.41 9.97 23.08
C GLN A 75 -13.88 9.10 21.91
N VAL A 76 -13.21 9.19 20.76
CA VAL A 76 -13.47 8.31 19.61
C VAL A 76 -13.19 6.85 19.99
N ASN A 77 -12.06 6.59 20.65
CA ASN A 77 -11.68 5.25 21.09
C ASN A 77 -12.70 4.66 22.08
N GLU A 78 -13.14 5.42 23.08
CA GLU A 78 -14.19 5.02 24.02
C GLU A 78 -15.51 4.72 23.32
N ALA A 79 -15.90 5.54 22.34
CA ALA A 79 -17.10 5.31 21.54
C ALA A 79 -16.99 4.04 20.68
N ASN A 80 -15.83 3.79 20.08
CA ASN A 80 -15.57 2.56 19.31
C ASN A 80 -15.65 1.32 20.22
N LEU A 81 -15.03 1.36 21.40
CA LEU A 81 -15.10 0.28 22.40
C LEU A 81 -16.53 0.01 22.88
N ALA A 82 -17.36 1.05 23.02
CA ALA A 82 -18.76 0.88 23.38
C ALA A 82 -19.59 0.25 22.24
N CYS A 83 -19.16 0.44 20.99
CA CYS A 83 -19.79 -0.15 19.83
C CYS A 83 -19.31 -1.57 19.54
N GLU A 84 -18.10 -1.95 19.97
CA GLU A 84 -17.42 -3.23 19.71
C GLU A 84 -18.26 -4.40 20.25
N PRO A 85 -19.03 -5.11 19.42
CA PRO A 85 -19.68 -6.30 19.89
C PRO A 85 -18.82 -7.50 19.42
N VAL A 86 -18.76 -8.56 20.21
CA VAL A 86 -18.65 -9.93 19.64
C VAL A 86 -17.27 -10.46 19.18
N VAL A 87 -16.16 -10.24 19.89
CA VAL A 87 -15.14 -11.32 19.97
C VAL A 87 -14.83 -11.58 21.43
N LYS A 88 -15.54 -12.55 22.03
CA LYS A 88 -15.17 -13.13 23.32
C LYS A 88 -14.16 -14.23 23.05
N PHE A 89 -12.88 -13.94 23.28
CA PHE A 89 -11.87 -14.98 23.37
C PHE A 89 -12.15 -15.84 24.60
N VAL A 90 -11.91 -17.15 24.49
CA VAL A 90 -12.12 -18.12 25.59
C VAL A 90 -11.20 -17.81 26.78
N ASN A 91 -10.10 -17.09 26.55
CA ASN A 91 -9.13 -16.71 27.56
C ASN A 91 -9.11 -15.18 27.75
N GLU A 92 -9.34 -14.71 28.98
CA GLU A 92 -9.26 -13.30 29.38
C GLU A 92 -7.90 -12.66 29.06
N TYR A 93 -6.79 -13.42 29.11
CA TYR A 93 -5.47 -12.93 28.73
C TYR A 93 -5.36 -12.62 27.23
N GLU A 94 -5.91 -13.49 26.37
CA GLU A 94 -5.92 -13.24 24.93
C GLU A 94 -6.95 -12.16 24.57
N GLN A 95 -8.06 -12.04 25.31
CA GLN A 95 -8.99 -10.91 25.21
C GLN A 95 -8.27 -9.59 25.52
N GLN A 96 -7.58 -9.49 26.66
CA GLN A 96 -6.85 -8.29 27.06
C GLN A 96 -5.72 -7.97 26.07
N LYS A 97 -5.00 -8.98 25.58
CA LYS A 97 -3.93 -8.81 24.59
C LYS A 97 -4.47 -8.39 23.23
N HIS A 98 -5.66 -8.84 22.82
CA HIS A 98 -6.34 -8.40 21.61
C HIS A 98 -6.81 -6.94 21.75
N GLN A 99 -7.46 -6.61 22.87
CA GLN A 99 -7.90 -5.25 23.20
C GLN A 99 -6.72 -4.26 23.28
N GLN A 100 -5.59 -4.68 23.86
CA GLN A 100 -4.35 -3.88 23.89
C GLN A 100 -3.65 -3.79 22.52
N LYS A 101 -3.94 -4.69 21.58
CA LYS A 101 -3.27 -4.75 20.26
C LYS A 101 -4.03 -4.05 19.14
N ILE A 102 -5.32 -3.79 19.28
CA ILE A 102 -6.14 -3.32 18.16
C ILE A 102 -6.96 -2.11 18.55
N HIS A 103 -6.30 -0.95 18.65
CA HIS A 103 -6.99 0.32 18.53
C HIS A 103 -6.05 1.29 17.78
N GLN A 104 -6.24 1.42 16.47
CA GLN A 104 -5.60 2.44 15.64
C GLN A 104 -6.66 3.46 15.21
N GLY A 105 -6.57 4.68 15.72
CA GLY A 105 -7.41 5.80 15.30
C GLY A 105 -6.84 6.45 14.04
N ALA A 106 -7.61 6.50 12.96
CA ALA A 106 -7.18 7.20 11.74
C ALA A 106 -7.41 8.72 11.87
N ILE A 107 -6.38 9.51 11.59
CA ILE A 107 -6.48 10.96 11.40
C ILE A 107 -6.34 11.22 9.92
N PHE A 108 -7.40 11.74 9.30
CA PHE A 108 -7.39 12.13 7.90
C PHE A 108 -7.10 13.62 7.76
N GLY A 109 -6.14 13.94 6.90
CA GLY A 109 -6.03 15.26 6.30
C GLY A 109 -6.28 15.18 4.79
N PHE A 110 -6.41 16.34 4.14
CA PHE A 110 -6.58 16.45 2.71
C PHE A 110 -5.34 17.12 2.12
N ASN A 111 -4.58 16.39 1.28
CA ASN A 111 -3.26 16.84 0.80
C ASN A 111 -2.23 17.05 1.94
N SER A 112 -2.46 16.40 3.08
CA SER A 112 -1.70 16.63 4.32
C SER A 112 -0.29 16.07 4.31
N LYS A 113 -0.02 15.08 3.45
CA LYS A 113 1.31 14.44 3.37
C LYS A 113 2.41 15.37 2.89
N LYS A 114 2.07 16.28 1.99
CA LYS A 114 3.02 17.22 1.41
C LYS A 114 3.21 18.44 2.32
N PHE A 115 2.19 18.81 3.09
CA PHE A 115 2.12 20.07 3.80
C PHE A 115 1.97 19.88 5.31
N ASP A 116 0.76 19.62 5.79
CA ASP A 116 0.42 19.69 7.21
C ASP A 116 1.29 18.79 8.08
N PHE A 117 1.55 17.56 7.61
CA PHE A 117 2.35 16.63 8.39
C PHE A 117 3.79 17.10 8.52
N ASN A 118 4.39 17.68 7.47
CA ASN A 118 5.75 18.22 7.54
C ASN A 118 5.86 19.37 8.55
N ILE A 119 4.79 20.14 8.73
CA ILE A 119 4.71 21.22 9.73
C ILE A 119 4.57 20.65 11.14
N ILE A 120 3.71 19.64 11.32
CA ILE A 120 3.37 19.09 12.65
C ILE A 120 4.44 18.09 13.14
N PHE A 121 5.10 17.37 12.23
CA PHE A 121 6.03 16.29 12.55
C PHE A 121 7.19 16.69 13.48
N PRO A 122 7.88 17.83 13.28
CA PRO A 122 8.93 18.27 14.21
C PRO A 122 8.43 18.42 15.65
N TYR A 123 7.21 18.92 15.83
CA TYR A 123 6.58 19.07 17.14
C TYR A 123 6.21 17.71 17.74
N LEU A 124 5.69 16.77 16.94
CA LEU A 124 5.38 15.42 17.41
C LEU A 124 6.65 14.67 17.85
N VAL A 125 7.75 14.79 17.11
CA VAL A 125 9.04 14.15 17.42
C VAL A 125 9.66 14.71 18.70
N GLN A 126 9.48 16.01 18.96
CA GLN A 126 9.99 16.68 20.15
C GLN A 126 9.08 16.51 21.38
N TYR A 127 7.83 16.07 21.21
CA TYR A 127 6.89 15.95 22.31
C TYR A 127 7.23 14.75 23.21
N PRO A 128 7.53 14.94 24.52
CA PRO A 128 8.14 13.90 25.36
C PRO A 128 7.38 12.58 25.51
N LYS A 129 6.05 12.63 25.39
CA LYS A 129 5.18 11.45 25.56
C LYS A 129 4.86 10.72 24.26
N ILE A 130 5.31 11.23 23.12
CA ILE A 130 5.09 10.58 21.82
C ILE A 130 6.23 9.63 21.52
N ILE A 131 5.88 8.44 21.04
CA ILE A 131 6.80 7.37 20.67
C ILE A 131 6.57 6.98 19.21
N PHE A 132 7.65 7.01 18.43
CA PHE A 132 7.71 6.49 17.08
C PHE A 132 8.33 5.10 17.07
N LYS A 133 7.60 4.10 16.55
CA LYS A 133 8.15 2.76 16.31
C LYS A 133 9.06 2.77 15.07
N SER A 134 9.96 1.80 14.94
CA SER A 134 10.88 1.70 13.78
C SER A 134 10.18 1.68 12.41
N ASN A 135 8.92 1.21 12.38
CA ASN A 135 8.10 1.12 11.17
C ASN A 135 6.93 2.13 11.18
N ALA A 136 7.03 3.16 12.02
CA ALA A 136 6.00 4.18 12.17
C ALA A 136 5.80 4.98 10.88
N TYR A 137 6.86 5.20 10.11
CA TYR A 137 6.83 5.97 8.88
C TYR A 137 6.82 5.04 7.67
N LEU A 138 5.74 5.09 6.89
CA LEU A 138 5.63 4.37 5.64
C LEU A 138 5.75 5.36 4.48
N GLY A 139 6.66 5.13 3.53
CA GLY A 139 6.88 6.00 2.37
C GLY A 139 8.29 6.59 2.33
N SER A 140 8.54 7.50 1.38
CA SER A 140 9.75 8.33 1.35
C SER A 140 9.47 9.71 1.94
N THR A 141 10.51 10.49 2.21
CA THR A 141 10.41 11.90 2.63
C THR A 141 9.64 12.77 1.63
N THR A 142 9.58 12.37 0.36
CA THR A 142 8.85 13.06 -0.72
C THR A 142 7.47 12.48 -1.01
N GLN A 143 7.20 11.23 -0.60
CA GLN A 143 5.96 10.50 -0.83
C GLN A 143 5.58 9.72 0.43
N GLN A 144 5.27 10.46 1.50
CA GLN A 144 4.77 9.89 2.73
C GLN A 144 3.47 9.13 2.46
N LYS A 145 3.32 7.90 2.97
CA LYS A 145 2.11 7.10 2.81
C LYS A 145 1.26 7.08 4.07
N GLN A 146 1.88 6.91 5.22
CA GLN A 146 1.21 6.80 6.51
C GLN A 146 2.23 7.08 7.61
N VAL A 147 1.79 7.71 8.70
CA VAL A 147 2.60 7.76 9.94
C VAL A 147 1.80 7.31 11.14
N THR A 148 2.32 6.34 11.88
CA THR A 148 1.72 5.83 13.10
C THR A 148 2.48 6.35 14.32
N ILE A 149 1.78 6.97 15.26
CA ILE A 149 2.33 7.46 16.52
C ILE A 149 1.63 6.82 17.72
N ARG A 150 2.37 6.69 18.82
CA ARG A 150 1.83 6.24 20.11
C ARG A 150 2.08 7.30 21.17
N TYR A 151 1.13 7.48 22.09
CA TYR A 151 1.31 8.28 23.30
C TYR A 151 1.45 7.37 24.51
N THR A 152 2.31 7.72 25.46
CA THR A 152 2.58 6.87 26.63
C THR A 152 1.36 6.64 27.53
N ASP A 153 0.47 7.62 27.58
CA ASP A 153 -0.66 7.64 28.52
C ASP A 153 -1.92 7.01 27.95
N TYR A 154 -1.95 6.65 26.65
CA TYR A 154 -3.12 6.08 25.98
C TYR A 154 -2.84 4.65 25.47
N PRO A 155 -3.82 3.73 25.55
CA PRO A 155 -3.66 2.33 25.13
C PRO A 155 -3.81 2.11 23.62
N PHE A 156 -3.94 3.17 22.82
CA PHE A 156 -4.18 3.12 21.38
C PHE A 156 -3.13 3.92 20.59
N GLU A 157 -3.10 3.72 19.28
CA GLU A 157 -2.22 4.41 18.36
C GLU A 157 -3.00 5.34 17.44
N LEU A 158 -2.36 6.40 16.96
CA LEU A 158 -2.91 7.28 15.94
C LEU A 158 -2.19 7.09 14.63
N VAL A 159 -2.96 7.08 13.54
CA VAL A 159 -2.48 6.83 12.20
C VAL A 159 -2.84 8.01 11.31
N PHE A 160 -1.84 8.82 10.95
CA PHE A 160 -2.00 9.91 10.00
C PHE A 160 -2.11 9.36 8.58
N LYS A 161 -3.21 9.72 7.92
CA LYS A 161 -3.56 9.36 6.56
C LYS A 161 -3.95 10.59 5.77
N ASP A 162 -3.84 10.49 4.46
CA ASP A 162 -4.27 11.53 3.54
C ASP A 162 -5.34 10.95 2.63
N VAL A 163 -6.47 11.65 2.56
CA VAL A 163 -7.60 11.30 1.71
C VAL A 163 -7.17 11.13 0.25
N LEU A 164 -6.24 11.96 -0.25
CA LEU A 164 -5.73 11.88 -1.64
C LEU A 164 -4.99 10.58 -1.97
N THR A 165 -4.73 9.73 -0.97
CA THR A 165 -4.15 8.40 -1.18
C THR A 165 -5.20 7.38 -1.58
N PHE A 166 -6.46 7.66 -1.29
CA PHE A 166 -7.61 6.77 -1.49
C PHE A 166 -8.45 7.17 -2.70
N ILE A 167 -8.14 8.30 -3.34
CA ILE A 167 -8.85 8.81 -4.50
C ILE A 167 -7.88 9.29 -5.58
N PRO A 168 -8.32 9.44 -6.85
CA PRO A 168 -7.55 10.16 -7.86
C PRO A 168 -7.27 11.61 -7.41
N PRO A 169 -6.16 12.23 -7.86
CA PRO A 169 -5.85 13.62 -7.55
C PRO A 169 -7.04 14.55 -7.82
N ALA A 170 -7.45 15.29 -6.79
CA ALA A 170 -8.62 16.15 -6.83
C ALA A 170 -8.46 17.32 -5.86
N THR A 171 -9.17 18.42 -6.12
CA THR A 171 -9.33 19.53 -5.17
C THR A 171 -10.35 19.14 -4.09
N LEU A 172 -10.31 19.82 -2.93
CA LEU A 172 -11.28 19.58 -1.85
C LEU A 172 -12.73 19.73 -2.32
N ASP A 173 -13.04 20.77 -3.10
CA ASP A 173 -14.39 21.00 -3.64
C ASP A 173 -14.89 19.82 -4.51
N ASN A 174 -14.08 19.38 -5.46
CA ASN A 174 -14.36 18.18 -6.26
C ASN A 174 -14.52 16.90 -5.40
N PHE A 175 -13.73 16.74 -4.34
CA PHE A 175 -13.87 15.61 -3.41
C PHE A 175 -15.22 15.66 -2.68
N VAL A 176 -15.57 16.82 -2.10
CA VAL A 176 -16.85 17.03 -1.42
C VAL A 176 -18.02 16.85 -2.38
N HIS A 177 -17.94 17.38 -3.60
CA HIS A 177 -19.01 17.25 -4.58
C HIS A 177 -19.22 15.80 -5.02
N LYS A 178 -18.14 15.07 -5.33
CA LYS A 178 -18.22 13.68 -5.81
C LYS A 178 -18.62 12.69 -4.72
N TYR A 179 -18.03 12.82 -3.53
CA TYR A 179 -18.20 11.85 -2.45
C TYR A 179 -19.17 12.31 -1.37
N GLY A 180 -19.56 13.58 -1.32
CA GLY A 180 -20.56 14.12 -0.38
C GLY A 180 -21.99 14.03 -0.89
N ASN A 181 -22.33 13.03 -1.72
CA ASN A 181 -23.67 12.84 -2.29
C ASN A 181 -24.21 14.05 -3.09
N GLY A 182 -23.34 14.72 -3.86
CA GLY A 182 -23.71 15.86 -4.70
C GLY A 182 -23.88 17.18 -3.94
N THR A 183 -23.64 17.19 -2.62
CA THR A 183 -23.61 18.43 -1.84
C THR A 183 -22.49 19.32 -2.35
N LYS A 184 -22.82 20.53 -2.81
CA LYS A 184 -21.82 21.49 -3.24
C LYS A 184 -21.20 22.14 -2.01
N LEU A 185 -19.88 22.17 -1.93
CA LEU A 185 -19.22 23.01 -0.95
C LEU A 185 -19.44 24.47 -1.37
N THR A 186 -20.20 25.24 -0.59
CA THR A 186 -20.01 26.69 -0.60
C THR A 186 -18.68 26.94 0.09
N LYS A 187 -17.59 26.94 -0.70
CA LYS A 187 -16.26 27.27 -0.19
C LYS A 187 -16.31 28.74 0.26
N ASP A 188 -16.25 28.95 1.56
CA ASP A 188 -16.10 30.29 2.13
C ASP A 188 -14.80 30.91 1.58
N LYS A 189 -14.69 32.24 1.61
CA LYS A 189 -13.53 32.94 1.01
C LYS A 189 -12.61 33.43 2.11
N PHE A 190 -11.31 33.17 1.96
CA PHE A 190 -10.28 33.69 2.86
C PHE A 190 -9.10 34.28 2.06
N THR A 191 -8.41 35.26 2.64
CA THR A 191 -7.21 35.87 2.03
C THR A 191 -5.97 35.09 2.44
N HIS A 192 -5.14 34.75 1.45
CA HIS A 192 -3.93 33.95 1.65
C HIS A 192 -2.62 34.77 1.60
N GLY A 193 -2.70 36.07 1.32
CA GLY A 193 -1.52 36.92 1.08
C GLY A 193 -1.51 38.29 1.74
N SER A 194 -2.58 38.71 2.42
CA SER A 194 -2.70 40.09 2.94
C SER A 194 -1.97 40.38 4.25
N PHE A 195 -1.49 39.36 4.94
CA PHE A 195 -0.83 39.53 6.24
C PHE A 195 0.42 38.66 6.36
N ASN A 196 1.30 39.06 7.27
CA ASN A 196 2.58 38.44 7.55
C ASN A 196 2.86 38.43 9.05
N THR A 197 4.02 37.88 9.44
CA THR A 197 4.45 37.76 10.84
C THR A 197 4.42 39.07 11.63
N ASN A 198 4.58 40.21 10.96
CA ASN A 198 4.70 41.51 11.61
C ASN A 198 3.35 42.17 11.87
N ASN A 199 2.33 41.89 11.04
CA ASN A 199 1.03 42.56 11.12
C ASN A 199 -0.15 41.62 11.40
N VAL A 200 0.04 40.30 11.44
CA VAL A 200 -1.04 39.31 11.56
C VAL A 200 -2.01 39.60 12.72
N ASN A 201 -1.50 39.94 13.90
CA ASN A 201 -2.34 40.22 15.06
C ASN A 201 -3.20 41.47 14.86
N GLN A 202 -2.61 42.56 14.36
CA GLN A 202 -3.34 43.79 14.08
C GLN A 202 -4.36 43.58 12.95
N PHE A 203 -3.94 42.90 11.87
CA PHE A 203 -4.77 42.67 10.69
C PHE A 203 -5.98 41.80 10.98
N LEU A 204 -5.81 40.71 11.74
CA LEU A 204 -6.90 39.78 12.06
C LEU A 204 -7.76 40.24 13.26
N SER A 205 -7.31 41.22 14.04
CA SER A 205 -8.12 41.81 15.13
C SER A 205 -9.10 42.88 14.63
N SER A 206 -9.07 43.25 13.35
CA SER A 206 -10.01 44.20 12.77
C SER A 206 -11.44 43.66 12.77
N THR A 207 -12.38 44.54 13.11
CA THR A 207 -13.84 44.32 13.04
C THR A 207 -14.39 44.58 11.64
N GLU A 208 -13.61 45.21 10.75
CA GLU A 208 -13.99 45.46 9.37
C GLU A 208 -13.76 44.21 8.49
N PRO A 209 -14.59 43.98 7.46
CA PRO A 209 -14.37 42.90 6.51
C PRO A 209 -13.04 43.07 5.76
N PHE A 210 -12.54 42.00 5.14
CA PHE A 210 -11.40 42.08 4.21
C PHE A 210 -11.76 43.00 3.04
N GLU A 211 -10.78 43.78 2.57
CA GLU A 211 -10.97 44.58 1.37
C GLU A 211 -10.92 43.67 0.12
N HIS A 212 -11.57 44.05 -0.98
CA HIS A 212 -11.51 43.25 -2.21
C HIS A 212 -10.06 43.02 -2.69
N LYS A 213 -9.17 44.01 -2.49
CA LYS A 213 -7.74 43.88 -2.83
C LYS A 213 -7.02 42.81 -2.00
N ASP A 214 -7.54 42.48 -0.82
CA ASP A 214 -6.93 41.50 0.08
C ASP A 214 -7.01 40.07 -0.48
N PHE A 215 -7.95 39.80 -1.37
CA PHE A 215 -8.10 38.49 -1.99
C PHE A 215 -7.23 38.29 -3.25
N TYR A 216 -6.41 39.28 -3.61
CA TYR A 216 -5.51 39.17 -4.75
C TYR A 216 -4.42 38.12 -4.48
N ASN A 217 -4.46 37.03 -5.24
CA ASN A 217 -3.43 36.02 -5.22
C ASN A 217 -2.30 36.44 -6.19
N GLN A 218 -1.11 36.70 -5.62
CA GLN A 218 0.04 37.17 -6.40
C GLN A 218 0.53 36.17 -7.44
N ILE A 219 0.34 34.87 -7.19
CA ILE A 219 0.87 33.82 -8.04
C ILE A 219 -0.04 33.55 -9.21
N SER A 220 -1.30 33.20 -8.92
CA SER A 220 -2.27 33.00 -10.00
C SER A 220 -2.62 34.31 -10.72
N ARG A 221 -2.16 35.46 -10.18
CA ARG A 221 -2.44 36.82 -10.66
C ARG A 221 -3.93 37.07 -10.83
N LYS A 222 -4.73 36.47 -9.95
CA LYS A 222 -6.18 36.52 -9.95
C LYS A 222 -6.67 37.06 -8.63
N ASN A 223 -7.75 37.83 -8.71
CA ASN A 223 -8.57 38.17 -7.57
C ASN A 223 -9.86 37.33 -7.61
N ILE A 224 -10.58 37.26 -6.49
CA ILE A 224 -11.95 36.75 -6.50
C ILE A 224 -12.84 37.66 -7.35
N CYS A 225 -13.98 37.14 -7.80
CA CYS A 225 -14.95 37.96 -8.53
C CYS A 225 -15.78 38.83 -7.59
N ASP A 226 -16.34 39.93 -8.12
CA ASP A 226 -17.16 40.86 -7.32
C ASP A 226 -18.32 40.15 -6.63
N LYS A 227 -18.93 39.17 -7.30
CA LYS A 227 -20.02 38.36 -6.74
C LYS A 227 -19.57 37.59 -5.49
N ASP A 228 -18.47 36.86 -5.60
CA ASP A 228 -17.89 36.09 -4.49
C ASP A 228 -17.45 37.00 -3.33
N TYR A 229 -16.97 38.21 -3.65
CA TYR A 229 -16.62 39.21 -2.63
C TYR A 229 -17.85 39.72 -1.88
N GLN A 230 -18.94 40.03 -2.59
CA GLN A 230 -20.18 40.46 -1.94
C GLN A 230 -20.77 39.34 -1.07
N GLU A 231 -20.76 38.09 -1.53
CA GLU A 231 -21.18 36.94 -0.72
C GLU A 231 -20.35 36.82 0.57
N TYR A 232 -19.03 37.05 0.50
CA TYR A 232 -18.17 37.12 1.68
C TYR A 232 -18.56 38.25 2.63
N VAL A 233 -18.74 39.47 2.11
CA VAL A 233 -19.07 40.65 2.94
C VAL A 233 -20.40 40.44 3.63
N GLU A 234 -21.42 40.00 2.89
CA GLU A 234 -22.75 39.69 3.42
C GLU A 234 -22.69 38.64 4.54
N ASP A 235 -21.90 37.57 4.37
CA ASP A 235 -21.72 36.57 5.43
C ASP A 235 -21.00 37.16 6.64
N PHE A 236 -19.94 37.95 6.41
CA PHE A 236 -19.15 38.55 7.49
C PHE A 236 -19.97 39.53 8.35
N VAL A 237 -20.82 40.35 7.73
CA VAL A 237 -21.64 41.35 8.44
C VAL A 237 -23.00 40.82 8.92
N SER A 238 -23.32 39.56 8.61
CA SER A 238 -24.59 38.94 9.00
C SER A 238 -24.76 38.88 10.52
N LEU A 239 -26.00 38.80 10.98
CA LEU A 239 -26.34 38.69 12.40
C LEU A 239 -26.61 37.23 12.79
N ASP A 240 -26.23 36.86 14.00
CA ASP A 240 -26.60 35.59 14.63
C ASP A 240 -28.08 35.55 15.03
N THR A 241 -28.54 34.40 15.56
CA THR A 241 -29.94 34.21 15.97
C THR A 241 -30.40 35.15 17.09
N ASN A 242 -29.46 35.81 17.78
CA ASN A 242 -29.71 36.74 18.87
C ASN A 242 -29.59 38.20 18.43
N GLY A 243 -29.33 38.45 17.14
CA GLY A 243 -29.19 39.80 16.58
C GLY A 243 -27.83 40.44 16.79
N ASN A 244 -26.81 39.69 17.21
CA ASN A 244 -25.42 40.19 17.31
C ASN A 244 -24.67 39.91 16.01
N SER A 245 -23.60 40.66 15.73
CA SER A 245 -22.71 40.34 14.61
C SER A 245 -22.25 38.88 14.70
N LYS A 246 -22.41 38.13 13.61
CA LYS A 246 -22.01 36.71 13.52
C LYS A 246 -20.52 36.53 13.82
N PHE A 247 -19.70 37.53 13.46
CA PHE A 247 -18.26 37.55 13.69
C PHE A 247 -17.84 38.85 14.38
N ASP A 248 -17.13 38.71 15.51
CA ASP A 248 -16.58 39.86 16.25
C ASP A 248 -15.44 40.54 15.48
N ASN A 249 -14.67 39.77 14.74
CA ASN A 249 -13.48 40.20 14.01
C ASN A 249 -13.01 39.12 13.02
N ARG A 250 -12.00 39.44 12.22
CA ARG A 250 -11.41 38.49 11.27
C ARG A 250 -10.83 37.23 11.94
N TRP A 251 -10.44 37.27 13.22
CA TRP A 251 -10.07 36.08 14.00
C TRP A 251 -11.24 35.11 14.22
N SER A 252 -12.44 35.62 14.52
CA SER A 252 -13.63 34.78 14.64
C SER A 252 -14.05 34.19 13.29
N TYR A 253 -13.86 34.95 12.20
CA TYR A 253 -14.12 34.47 10.85
C TYR A 253 -13.13 33.37 10.39
N ILE A 254 -11.81 33.51 10.62
CA ILE A 254 -10.85 32.44 10.28
C ILE A 254 -11.12 31.15 11.08
N LYS A 255 -11.57 31.27 12.33
CA LYS A 255 -11.98 30.11 13.14
C LYS A 255 -13.17 29.40 12.50
N TYR A 256 -14.20 30.15 12.11
CA TYR A 256 -15.38 29.61 11.43
C TYR A 256 -15.01 28.95 10.09
N TYR A 257 -14.22 29.65 9.27
CA TYR A 257 -13.72 29.17 7.98
C TYR A 257 -13.00 27.81 8.14
N ASN A 258 -12.01 27.73 9.04
CA ASN A 258 -11.24 26.49 9.25
C ASN A 258 -12.09 25.35 9.82
N ILE A 259 -13.10 25.66 10.65
CA ILE A 259 -14.04 24.64 11.15
C ILE A 259 -14.85 24.06 9.99
N ARG A 260 -15.37 24.90 9.09
CA ARG A 260 -16.14 24.41 7.94
C ARG A 260 -15.31 23.59 6.97
N ASP A 261 -14.06 23.97 6.73
CA ASP A 261 -13.11 23.19 5.91
C ASP A 261 -12.89 21.77 6.49
N VAL A 262 -12.84 21.63 7.82
CA VAL A 262 -12.76 20.30 8.45
C VAL A 262 -14.09 19.55 8.40
N GLU A 263 -15.19 20.21 8.73
CA GLU A 263 -16.50 19.56 8.85
C GLU A 263 -17.03 19.03 7.52
N CYS A 264 -16.72 19.71 6.42
CA CYS A 264 -17.14 19.28 5.10
C CYS A 264 -16.50 17.96 4.64
N MET A 265 -15.39 17.52 5.26
CA MET A 265 -14.72 16.27 4.90
C MET A 265 -15.40 15.03 5.47
N PHE A 266 -16.18 15.14 6.56
CA PHE A 266 -16.73 13.97 7.26
C PHE A 266 -17.64 13.11 6.38
N ALA A 267 -18.68 13.72 5.79
CA ALA A 267 -19.63 12.99 4.96
C ALA A 267 -18.97 12.32 3.73
N PRO A 268 -18.12 13.02 2.95
CA PRO A 268 -17.32 12.41 1.89
C PRO A 268 -16.44 11.24 2.34
N ILE A 269 -15.75 11.35 3.49
CA ILE A 269 -14.91 10.26 4.01
C ILE A 269 -15.77 9.07 4.42
N ILE A 270 -16.90 9.28 5.09
CA ILE A 270 -17.84 8.21 5.46
C ILE A 270 -18.37 7.51 4.22
N ASN A 271 -18.82 8.26 3.22
CA ASN A 271 -19.32 7.67 1.98
C ASN A 271 -18.22 6.89 1.24
N LEU A 272 -16.95 7.31 1.34
CA LEU A 272 -15.82 6.55 0.79
C LEU A 272 -15.54 5.26 1.58
N ILE A 273 -15.68 5.28 2.90
CA ILE A 273 -15.63 4.09 3.76
C ILE A 273 -16.75 3.12 3.35
N ASP A 274 -17.98 3.61 3.24
CA ASP A 274 -19.15 2.82 2.85
C ASP A 274 -19.00 2.20 1.45
N LEU A 275 -18.44 2.95 0.49
CA LEU A 275 -18.13 2.45 -0.85
C LEU A 275 -17.13 1.29 -0.80
N CYS A 276 -16.10 1.37 0.04
CA CYS A 276 -15.15 0.27 0.22
C CYS A 276 -15.82 -0.92 0.93
N TRP A 277 -16.69 -0.64 1.91
CA TRP A 277 -17.41 -1.65 2.67
C TRP A 277 -18.40 -2.45 1.81
N GLN A 278 -18.98 -1.84 0.77
CA GLN A 278 -19.78 -2.55 -0.24
C GLN A 278 -19.00 -3.66 -0.97
N GLN A 279 -17.68 -3.71 -0.85
CA GLN A 279 -16.80 -4.76 -1.38
C GLN A 279 -16.17 -5.62 -0.25
N ASP A 280 -16.71 -5.55 0.97
CA ASP A 280 -16.20 -6.17 2.19
C ASP A 280 -14.75 -5.76 2.53
N ILE A 281 -14.42 -4.49 2.27
CA ILE A 281 -13.09 -3.94 2.53
C ILE A 281 -13.18 -2.79 3.51
N ASP A 282 -12.52 -2.95 4.66
CA ASP A 282 -12.28 -1.86 5.59
C ASP A 282 -11.24 -0.89 5.03
N MET A 283 -11.68 0.28 4.57
CA MET A 283 -10.81 1.37 4.08
C MET A 283 -9.76 1.79 5.12
N LEU A 284 -10.11 1.79 6.41
CA LEU A 284 -9.23 2.26 7.49
C LEU A 284 -8.06 1.30 7.75
N SER A 285 -8.17 0.03 7.37
CA SER A 285 -7.04 -0.91 7.37
C SER A 285 -6.12 -0.77 6.14
N GLN A 286 -6.55 -0.06 5.09
CA GLN A 286 -5.79 0.07 3.84
C GLN A 286 -4.89 1.31 3.83
N ILE A 287 -3.82 1.25 3.03
CA ILE A 287 -2.82 2.33 2.91
C ILE A 287 -3.13 3.24 1.71
N SER A 288 -3.77 2.71 0.66
CA SER A 288 -3.99 3.43 -0.60
C SER A 288 -5.10 2.84 -1.45
N LEU A 289 -5.56 3.61 -2.45
CA LEU A 289 -6.49 3.17 -3.49
C LEU A 289 -5.96 1.93 -4.23
N SER A 290 -4.66 1.86 -4.50
CA SER A 290 -4.05 0.68 -5.15
C SER A 290 -4.16 -0.58 -4.28
N GLN A 291 -4.05 -0.43 -2.96
CA GLN A 291 -4.22 -1.55 -2.04
C GLN A 291 -5.70 -1.98 -1.96
N ILE A 292 -6.63 -1.03 -1.90
CA ILE A 292 -8.07 -1.29 -1.98
C ILE A 292 -8.38 -2.08 -3.27
N ALA A 293 -7.93 -1.58 -4.43
CA ALA A 293 -8.14 -2.25 -5.70
C ALA A 293 -7.54 -3.66 -5.74
N ASN A 294 -6.38 -3.88 -5.09
CA ASN A 294 -5.78 -5.20 -4.98
C ASN A 294 -6.61 -6.14 -4.07
N SER A 295 -7.12 -5.64 -2.95
CA SER A 295 -8.01 -6.37 -2.05
C SER A 295 -9.33 -6.75 -2.74
N ILE A 296 -9.93 -5.83 -3.50
CA ILE A 296 -11.13 -6.11 -4.31
C ILE A 296 -10.86 -7.27 -5.27
N LYS A 297 -9.76 -7.20 -6.04
CA LYS A 297 -9.36 -8.27 -6.96
C LYS A 297 -9.14 -9.60 -6.23
N TYR A 298 -8.54 -9.55 -5.06
CA TYR A 298 -8.26 -10.73 -4.24
C TYR A 298 -9.55 -11.41 -3.78
N ASN A 299 -10.57 -10.61 -3.40
CA ASN A 299 -11.90 -11.08 -3.01
C ASN A 299 -12.60 -11.75 -4.21
N TYR A 300 -12.70 -11.09 -5.37
CA TYR A 300 -13.33 -11.68 -6.56
C TYR A 300 -12.64 -12.95 -7.05
N ALA A 301 -11.30 -13.04 -6.97
CA ALA A 301 -10.57 -14.25 -7.36
C ALA A 301 -10.85 -15.46 -6.45
N ARG A 302 -11.49 -15.24 -5.31
CA ARG A 302 -11.79 -16.24 -4.27
C ARG A 302 -13.28 -16.31 -3.94
N GLU A 303 -14.15 -15.83 -4.82
CA GLU A 303 -15.59 -15.78 -4.57
C GLU A 303 -16.20 -17.18 -4.34
N ASP A 304 -15.68 -18.23 -5.01
CA ASP A 304 -16.07 -19.64 -4.82
C ASP A 304 -15.16 -20.41 -3.84
N PHE A 305 -14.38 -19.71 -3.01
CA PHE A 305 -13.58 -20.36 -1.98
C PHE A 305 -14.45 -20.90 -0.83
N ASP A 306 -14.29 -22.19 -0.53
CA ASP A 306 -14.87 -22.88 0.60
C ASP A 306 -13.73 -23.44 1.47
N ILE A 307 -13.69 -23.02 2.74
CA ILE A 307 -12.70 -23.52 3.71
C ILE A 307 -12.76 -25.05 3.89
N ASN A 308 -13.89 -25.69 3.62
CA ASN A 308 -14.08 -27.13 3.68
C ASN A 308 -13.97 -27.83 2.32
N GLY A 309 -13.72 -27.08 1.24
CA GLY A 309 -13.56 -27.61 -0.11
C GLY A 309 -12.36 -28.57 -0.25
N ASP A 310 -12.50 -29.57 -1.13
CA ASP A 310 -11.40 -30.49 -1.45
C ASP A 310 -10.51 -29.89 -2.54
N TYR A 311 -9.45 -29.20 -2.11
CA TYR A 311 -8.42 -28.64 -3.00
C TYR A 311 -7.17 -29.53 -3.11
N ASN A 312 -7.28 -30.83 -2.84
CA ASN A 312 -6.13 -31.72 -2.94
C ASN A 312 -5.79 -32.01 -4.40
N ILE A 313 -4.50 -31.95 -4.71
CA ILE A 313 -3.98 -32.33 -6.02
C ILE A 313 -3.74 -33.84 -5.97
N GLU A 314 -4.46 -34.60 -6.79
CA GLU A 314 -4.23 -36.04 -6.89
C GLU A 314 -2.83 -36.31 -7.46
N THR A 315 -2.15 -37.28 -6.86
CA THR A 315 -0.82 -37.72 -7.32
C THR A 315 -0.79 -39.24 -7.32
N ASP A 316 -0.08 -39.84 -8.26
CA ASP A 316 0.11 -41.30 -8.36
C ASP A 316 1.07 -41.86 -7.27
N ASN A 317 1.38 -41.05 -6.25
CA ASN A 317 2.26 -41.45 -5.17
C ASN A 317 1.60 -42.52 -4.29
N LYS A 318 2.34 -43.60 -4.03
CA LYS A 318 1.90 -44.66 -3.11
C LYS A 318 1.62 -44.10 -1.72
N GLU A 319 0.59 -44.67 -1.10
CA GLU A 319 0.22 -44.41 0.29
C GLU A 319 1.42 -44.68 1.22
N TYR A 320 1.59 -43.80 2.21
CA TYR A 320 2.70 -43.89 3.14
C TYR A 320 2.51 -45.07 4.09
N LYS A 321 3.58 -45.80 4.43
CA LYS A 321 3.53 -46.79 5.51
C LYS A 321 4.75 -46.63 6.40
N PHE A 322 4.54 -46.57 7.71
CA PHE A 322 5.66 -46.59 8.65
C PHE A 322 6.35 -47.95 8.59
N ASN A 323 7.68 -47.92 8.53
CA ASN A 323 8.53 -49.07 8.79
C ASN A 323 9.22 -48.87 10.15
N SER A 324 9.68 -49.96 10.77
CA SER A 324 10.21 -49.94 12.13
C SER A 324 11.37 -48.94 12.32
N GLU A 325 12.26 -48.81 11.34
CA GLU A 325 13.40 -47.89 11.45
C GLU A 325 12.95 -46.42 11.50
N LYS A 326 12.07 -46.01 10.56
CA LYS A 326 11.53 -44.64 10.53
C LYS A 326 10.62 -44.38 11.74
N TRP A 327 9.90 -45.40 12.19
CA TRP A 327 9.04 -45.32 13.37
C TRP A 327 9.85 -44.99 14.62
N ASN A 328 10.88 -45.77 14.91
CA ASN A 328 11.71 -45.63 16.11
C ASN A 328 12.38 -44.25 16.16
N LYS A 329 12.96 -43.79 15.04
CA LYS A 329 13.55 -42.44 14.94
C LYS A 329 12.54 -41.33 15.24
N LYS A 330 11.27 -41.56 14.89
CA LYS A 330 10.22 -40.57 15.06
C LYS A 330 9.71 -40.51 16.50
N VAL A 331 9.54 -41.67 17.13
CA VAL A 331 9.24 -41.80 18.57
C VAL A 331 10.31 -41.08 19.39
N GLU A 332 11.59 -41.36 19.10
CA GLU A 332 12.72 -40.71 19.79
C GLU A 332 12.68 -39.19 19.63
N SER A 333 12.43 -38.69 18.41
CA SER A 333 12.33 -37.25 18.15
C SER A 333 11.21 -36.56 18.95
N TYR A 334 10.05 -37.21 19.11
CA TYR A 334 8.93 -36.63 19.88
C TYR A 334 9.21 -36.64 21.39
N ILE A 335 9.83 -37.69 21.92
CA ILE A 335 10.28 -37.72 23.33
C ILE A 335 11.28 -36.59 23.59
N GLN A 336 12.25 -36.38 22.69
CA GLN A 336 13.21 -35.28 22.82
C GLN A 336 12.54 -33.90 22.80
N GLN A 337 11.52 -33.70 21.95
CA GLN A 337 10.75 -32.46 21.90
C GLN A 337 9.97 -32.21 23.19
N ASP A 338 9.41 -33.25 23.78
CA ASP A 338 8.63 -33.18 25.01
C ASP A 338 9.51 -32.90 26.23
N ASN A 339 10.65 -33.60 26.32
CA ASN A 339 11.67 -33.36 27.34
C ASN A 339 12.22 -31.92 27.25
N LYS A 340 12.54 -31.44 26.03
CA LYS A 340 13.02 -30.06 25.82
C LYS A 340 12.00 -29.00 26.26
N ALA A 341 10.71 -29.32 26.17
CA ALA A 341 9.62 -28.46 26.59
C ALA A 341 9.24 -28.64 28.08
N GLY A 342 9.95 -29.49 28.83
CA GLY A 342 9.66 -29.75 30.25
C GLY A 342 8.35 -30.50 30.50
N ARG A 343 7.84 -31.25 29.51
CA ARG A 343 6.60 -32.02 29.62
C ARG A 343 6.87 -33.42 30.16
N ASP A 344 5.91 -33.99 30.90
CA ASP A 344 5.95 -35.38 31.34
C ASP A 344 6.01 -36.31 30.11
N THR A 345 6.88 -37.32 30.11
CA THR A 345 7.04 -38.27 29.00
C THR A 345 6.67 -39.70 29.38
N THR A 346 6.13 -39.92 30.58
CA THR A 346 5.87 -41.26 31.14
C THR A 346 4.91 -42.10 30.29
N ASN A 347 3.94 -41.47 29.61
CA ASN A 347 2.94 -42.14 28.77
C ASN A 347 3.02 -41.72 27.28
N ASN A 348 4.21 -41.39 26.79
CA ASN A 348 4.42 -40.97 25.40
C ASN A 348 4.12 -42.10 24.40
N VAL A 349 3.94 -41.77 23.12
CA VAL A 349 3.87 -42.75 22.03
C VAL A 349 5.12 -43.64 22.05
N THR A 350 4.94 -44.94 21.91
CA THR A 350 6.04 -45.93 21.99
C THR A 350 6.31 -46.63 20.67
N THR A 351 7.35 -47.47 20.64
CA THR A 351 7.66 -48.32 19.48
C THR A 351 6.55 -49.30 19.13
N ASP A 352 5.72 -49.68 20.11
CA ASP A 352 4.65 -50.68 19.94
C ASP A 352 3.39 -50.09 19.30
N ASP A 353 3.32 -48.76 19.20
CA ASP A 353 2.15 -48.04 18.69
C ASP A 353 2.12 -47.92 17.16
N MET A 354 3.14 -48.45 16.45
CA MET A 354 3.29 -48.31 15.00
C MET A 354 2.06 -48.80 14.24
N ASP A 355 1.49 -49.95 14.62
CA ASP A 355 0.36 -50.55 13.93
C ASP A 355 -0.91 -49.72 14.09
N TYR A 356 -1.13 -49.14 15.27
CA TYR A 356 -2.22 -48.20 15.52
C TYR A 356 -2.13 -46.99 14.58
N PHE A 357 -0.96 -46.35 14.47
CA PHE A 357 -0.81 -45.20 13.58
C PHE A 357 -0.81 -45.55 12.10
N ASN A 358 -0.35 -46.76 11.71
CA ASN A 358 -0.51 -47.27 10.35
C ASN A 358 -1.99 -47.47 9.98
N GLN A 359 -2.84 -47.90 10.92
CA GLN A 359 -4.29 -48.00 10.70
C GLN A 359 -4.97 -46.63 10.52
N LEU A 360 -4.35 -45.55 11.03
CA LEU A 360 -4.83 -44.19 10.83
C LEU A 360 -4.39 -43.56 9.50
N ILE A 361 -3.39 -44.11 8.80
CA ILE A 361 -2.88 -43.57 7.52
C ILE A 361 -3.94 -43.40 6.43
N PRO A 362 -4.90 -44.33 6.24
CA PRO A 362 -5.97 -44.14 5.27
C PRO A 362 -6.83 -42.90 5.57
N ASN A 363 -6.83 -42.44 6.83
CA ASN A 363 -7.39 -41.16 7.17
C ASN A 363 -6.52 -40.05 6.60
N LYS A 364 -7.18 -39.04 6.03
CA LYS A 364 -6.52 -37.88 5.44
C LYS A 364 -5.94 -36.97 6.53
N CYS A 365 -5.04 -36.07 6.14
CA CYS A 365 -4.51 -35.03 7.02
C CYS A 365 -5.63 -34.22 7.70
N CYS A 366 -5.54 -34.04 9.02
CA CYS A 366 -6.57 -33.36 9.81
C CYS A 366 -6.84 -31.89 9.40
N TYR A 367 -5.88 -31.22 8.77
CA TYR A 367 -6.04 -29.83 8.28
C TYR A 367 -6.44 -29.78 6.82
N CYS A 368 -5.61 -30.34 5.93
CA CYS A 368 -5.77 -30.16 4.49
C CYS A 368 -6.53 -31.29 3.79
N GLN A 369 -6.89 -32.35 4.52
CA GLN A 369 -7.55 -33.52 3.96
C GLN A 369 -6.76 -34.23 2.83
N ALA A 370 -5.44 -33.98 2.72
CA ALA A 370 -4.59 -34.68 1.77
C ALA A 370 -4.29 -36.11 2.24
N LYS A 371 -4.20 -37.06 1.29
CA LYS A 371 -3.71 -38.42 1.55
C LYS A 371 -2.24 -38.40 1.95
N PHE A 372 -1.86 -39.33 2.82
CA PHE A 372 -0.46 -39.49 3.22
C PHE A 372 0.29 -40.35 2.22
N THR A 373 1.39 -39.83 1.70
CA THR A 373 2.22 -40.51 0.69
C THR A 373 3.70 -40.42 1.04
N ASN A 374 4.56 -41.09 0.27
CA ASN A 374 6.02 -40.95 0.45
C ASN A 374 6.55 -39.53 0.25
N VAL A 375 5.79 -38.68 -0.45
CA VAL A 375 6.08 -37.25 -0.61
C VAL A 375 5.37 -36.44 0.48
N ASN A 376 4.07 -36.66 0.67
CA ASN A 376 3.26 -36.00 1.70
C ASN A 376 3.26 -36.81 3.00
N LYS A 377 4.37 -36.77 3.74
CA LYS A 377 4.58 -37.63 4.90
C LYS A 377 3.71 -37.18 6.10
N PRO A 378 3.15 -38.13 6.87
CA PRO A 378 2.42 -37.82 8.09
C PRO A 378 3.38 -37.32 9.19
N THR A 379 2.86 -36.50 10.10
CA THR A 379 3.44 -36.02 11.37
C THR A 379 2.37 -36.11 12.46
N PHE A 380 2.80 -36.08 13.71
CA PHE A 380 1.90 -36.13 14.87
C PHE A 380 1.68 -34.73 15.40
N GLU A 381 0.45 -34.27 15.18
CA GLU A 381 -0.03 -32.99 15.67
C GLU A 381 -0.64 -33.20 17.04
N ARG A 382 -0.23 -32.40 18.02
CA ARG A 382 -0.87 -32.39 19.34
C ARG A 382 -2.15 -31.58 19.29
N SER A 383 -3.21 -32.12 19.87
CA SER A 383 -4.48 -31.40 20.02
C SER A 383 -4.32 -30.30 21.08
N ASP A 384 -3.67 -30.63 22.20
CA ASP A 384 -3.21 -29.70 23.22
C ASP A 384 -1.67 -29.69 23.29
N ASN A 385 -1.08 -28.51 23.08
CA ASN A 385 0.36 -28.30 23.10
C ASN A 385 0.98 -28.39 24.50
N ASN A 386 0.18 -28.32 25.56
CA ASN A 386 0.65 -28.51 26.94
C ASN A 386 0.79 -29.99 27.32
N ILE A 387 0.08 -30.87 26.59
CA ILE A 387 0.14 -32.31 26.79
C ILE A 387 1.25 -32.90 25.89
N PHE A 388 1.91 -33.95 26.36
CA PHE A 388 2.89 -34.71 25.59
C PHE A 388 2.25 -35.52 24.46
N HIS A 389 3.06 -36.15 23.61
CA HIS A 389 2.53 -36.93 22.49
C HIS A 389 1.96 -38.26 23.00
N THR A 390 0.63 -38.34 23.14
CA THR A 390 -0.10 -39.59 23.45
C THR A 390 -0.98 -40.00 22.28
N LYS A 391 -1.45 -41.25 22.25
CA LYS A 391 -2.39 -41.74 21.22
C LYS A 391 -3.64 -40.85 21.10
N ASP A 392 -4.18 -40.41 22.23
CA ASP A 392 -5.42 -39.62 22.28
C ASP A 392 -5.19 -38.13 22.01
N ASN A 393 -3.99 -37.62 22.33
CA ASN A 393 -3.64 -36.22 22.06
C ASN A 393 -3.14 -36.02 20.61
N CYS A 394 -2.67 -37.06 19.93
CA CYS A 394 -2.07 -36.95 18.61
C CYS A 394 -3.03 -37.24 17.46
N LYS A 395 -3.06 -36.32 16.48
CA LYS A 395 -3.72 -36.51 15.17
C LYS A 395 -2.69 -36.54 14.06
N LEU A 396 -3.02 -37.20 12.95
CA LEU A 396 -2.16 -37.17 11.76
C LEU A 396 -2.34 -35.84 11.01
N ALA A 397 -1.26 -35.09 10.88
CA ALA A 397 -1.15 -33.93 9.99
C ALA A 397 -0.04 -34.19 8.96
N CYS A 398 -0.02 -33.50 7.83
CA CYS A 398 1.17 -33.52 6.99
C CYS A 398 2.21 -32.53 7.51
N GLN A 399 3.48 -32.74 7.15
CA GLN A 399 4.58 -31.90 7.60
C GLN A 399 4.34 -30.41 7.34
N LEU A 400 3.89 -30.05 6.14
CA LEU A 400 3.59 -28.65 5.80
C LEU A 400 2.49 -28.06 6.71
N CYS A 401 1.42 -28.82 6.97
CA CYS A 401 0.31 -28.32 7.80
C CYS A 401 0.74 -28.14 9.26
N ASN A 402 1.44 -29.13 9.82
CA ASN A 402 1.95 -29.08 11.19
C ASN A 402 2.94 -27.91 11.38
N SER A 403 3.92 -27.77 10.47
CA SER A 403 4.86 -26.64 10.50
C SER A 403 4.17 -25.28 10.32
N THR A 404 3.13 -25.20 9.48
CA THR A 404 2.36 -23.97 9.26
C THR A 404 1.53 -23.58 10.48
N ARG A 405 0.87 -24.56 11.11
CA ARG A 405 0.11 -24.38 12.35
C ARG A 405 1.05 -23.94 13.47
N SER A 406 2.11 -24.70 13.72
CA SER A 406 3.01 -24.46 14.85
C SER A 406 2.18 -24.30 16.14
N ASN A 407 2.31 -23.16 16.83
CA ASN A 407 1.51 -22.82 18.02
C ASN A 407 0.34 -21.86 17.71
N LYS A 408 0.00 -21.66 16.44
CA LYS A 408 -1.11 -20.78 16.01
C LYS A 408 -2.45 -21.48 16.16
N ASP A 409 -3.50 -20.67 16.14
CA ASP A 409 -4.89 -21.13 16.13
C ASP A 409 -5.17 -22.11 14.97
N ALA A 410 -5.93 -23.16 15.27
CA ALA A 410 -6.17 -24.26 14.33
C ALA A 410 -7.03 -23.83 13.13
N ASP A 411 -8.01 -22.95 13.34
CA ASP A 411 -8.91 -22.48 12.29
C ASP A 411 -8.21 -21.45 11.39
N VAL A 412 -7.41 -20.56 11.97
CA VAL A 412 -6.56 -19.63 11.19
C VAL A 412 -5.55 -20.41 10.35
N ALA A 413 -4.92 -21.44 10.92
CA ALA A 413 -3.99 -22.29 10.18
C ALA A 413 -4.71 -23.04 9.03
N LYS A 414 -5.89 -23.62 9.30
CA LYS A 414 -6.71 -24.30 8.30
C LYS A 414 -7.08 -23.36 7.15
N LEU A 415 -7.54 -22.14 7.45
CA LEU A 415 -7.87 -21.13 6.46
C LEU A 415 -6.66 -20.83 5.56
N MET A 416 -5.49 -20.52 6.13
CA MET A 416 -4.29 -20.22 5.36
C MET A 416 -3.86 -21.37 4.45
N ILE A 417 -3.93 -22.61 4.96
CA ILE A 417 -3.59 -23.82 4.20
C ILE A 417 -4.57 -24.02 3.03
N GLN A 418 -5.87 -23.88 3.27
CA GLN A 418 -6.88 -24.08 2.23
C GLN A 418 -6.83 -22.96 1.19
N MET A 419 -6.62 -21.71 1.58
CA MET A 419 -6.41 -20.59 0.64
C MET A 419 -5.19 -20.82 -0.25
N TYR A 420 -4.09 -21.35 0.31
CA TYR A 420 -2.90 -21.69 -0.45
C TYR A 420 -3.17 -22.81 -1.47
N LYS A 421 -3.87 -23.88 -1.06
CA LYS A 421 -4.26 -24.97 -1.97
C LYS A 421 -5.22 -24.51 -3.06
N TYR A 422 -6.23 -23.73 -2.68
CA TYR A 422 -7.17 -23.11 -3.61
C TYR A 422 -6.44 -22.28 -4.67
N ALA A 423 -5.50 -21.43 -4.25
CA ALA A 423 -4.68 -20.65 -5.17
C ALA A 423 -3.90 -21.53 -6.15
N ILE A 424 -3.38 -22.67 -5.70
CA ILE A 424 -2.73 -23.63 -6.59
C ILE A 424 -3.71 -24.25 -7.59
N VAL A 425 -4.85 -24.76 -7.13
CA VAL A 425 -5.85 -25.44 -7.98
C VAL A 425 -6.43 -24.49 -9.03
N LYS A 426 -6.66 -23.23 -8.64
CA LYS A 426 -7.18 -22.18 -9.53
C LYS A 426 -6.10 -21.43 -10.31
N ASN A 427 -4.82 -21.83 -10.17
CA ASN A 427 -3.67 -21.18 -10.79
C ASN A 427 -3.61 -19.65 -10.52
N LEU A 428 -3.98 -19.23 -9.31
CA LEU A 428 -3.93 -17.81 -8.91
C LEU A 428 -2.48 -17.33 -8.74
N PRO A 429 -2.21 -16.02 -8.94
CA PRO A 429 -0.91 -15.43 -8.64
C PRO A 429 -0.46 -15.66 -7.19
N MET A 430 0.78 -16.10 -7.03
CA MET A 430 1.42 -16.36 -5.74
C MET A 430 2.71 -15.55 -5.61
N THR A 431 3.14 -15.30 -4.37
CA THR A 431 4.43 -14.65 -4.12
C THR A 431 5.57 -15.51 -4.68
N ILE A 432 6.41 -14.89 -5.50
CA ILE A 432 7.66 -15.51 -5.95
C ILE A 432 8.66 -15.36 -4.81
N ASP A 433 8.98 -16.48 -4.17
CA ASP A 433 9.92 -16.57 -3.04
C ASP A 433 11.38 -16.66 -3.48
N TYR A 434 11.64 -17.04 -4.74
CA TYR A 434 12.97 -17.13 -5.30
C TYR A 434 13.41 -15.81 -5.97
N GLU A 435 14.24 -15.04 -5.28
CA GLU A 435 14.69 -13.70 -5.70
C GLU A 435 15.22 -13.66 -7.14
N GLU A 436 16.08 -14.61 -7.53
CA GLU A 436 16.62 -14.61 -8.90
C GLU A 436 15.54 -14.84 -9.96
N VAL A 437 14.53 -15.66 -9.67
CA VAL A 437 13.39 -15.89 -10.56
C VAL A 437 12.54 -14.64 -10.62
N TYR A 438 12.33 -13.96 -9.49
CA TYR A 438 11.67 -12.66 -9.47
C TYR A 438 12.38 -11.65 -10.38
N TRP A 439 13.70 -11.48 -10.23
CA TRP A 439 14.49 -10.57 -11.08
C TRP A 439 14.49 -11.02 -12.55
N PHE A 440 14.54 -12.33 -12.80
CA PHE A 440 14.49 -12.89 -14.14
C PHE A 440 13.16 -12.61 -14.85
N LEU A 441 12.04 -12.83 -14.16
CA LEU A 441 10.70 -12.52 -14.66
C LEU A 441 10.51 -11.01 -14.81
N ARG A 442 10.98 -10.21 -13.85
CA ARG A 442 10.92 -8.74 -13.89
C ARG A 442 11.61 -8.14 -15.11
N LYS A 443 12.74 -8.70 -15.56
CA LYS A 443 13.40 -8.30 -16.81
C LYS A 443 12.53 -8.49 -18.05
N SER A 444 11.57 -9.42 -17.99
CA SER A 444 10.70 -9.81 -19.11
C SER A 444 9.31 -9.17 -19.04
N ILE A 445 8.95 -8.54 -17.90
CA ILE A 445 7.73 -7.76 -17.75
C ILE A 445 7.94 -6.42 -18.46
N HIS A 446 7.56 -6.36 -19.73
CA HIS A 446 7.53 -5.13 -20.54
C HIS A 446 6.18 -4.40 -20.35
N GLY A 447 5.66 -4.38 -19.13
CA GLY A 447 4.47 -3.63 -18.72
C GLY A 447 4.92 -2.45 -17.90
N GLY A 448 4.67 -1.23 -18.39
CA GLY A 448 5.09 -0.01 -17.74
C GLY A 448 4.47 0.15 -16.35
N LEU A 449 5.24 0.72 -15.42
CA LEU A 449 4.64 1.51 -14.35
C LEU A 449 3.78 2.58 -15.00
N SER A 450 2.57 2.83 -14.47
CA SER A 450 1.77 3.97 -14.89
C SER A 450 2.48 5.24 -14.47
N GLN A 451 3.20 5.84 -15.40
CA GLN A 451 3.90 7.10 -15.25
C GLN A 451 3.30 8.08 -16.25
N VAL A 452 3.04 9.31 -15.81
CA VAL A 452 2.71 10.42 -16.69
C VAL A 452 4.01 11.19 -16.89
N PHE A 453 4.55 11.17 -18.10
CA PHE A 453 5.60 12.10 -18.49
C PHE A 453 4.95 13.29 -19.19
N HIS A 454 5.26 14.50 -18.72
CA HIS A 454 4.99 15.72 -19.48
C HIS A 454 6.23 16.00 -20.32
N GLN A 455 6.13 15.84 -21.63
CA GLN A 455 7.19 16.26 -22.56
C GLN A 455 6.75 17.58 -23.18
N TYR A 456 7.65 18.57 -23.22
CA TYR A 456 7.45 19.78 -24.00
C TYR A 456 8.62 19.96 -24.96
N ASN A 457 8.31 20.20 -26.24
CA ASN A 457 9.30 20.53 -27.27
C ASN A 457 9.26 22.04 -27.49
N ILE A 458 10.39 22.71 -27.27
CA ILE A 458 10.51 24.16 -27.46
C ILE A 458 10.89 24.42 -28.91
N LYS A 459 10.03 25.14 -29.64
CA LYS A 459 10.29 25.58 -31.01
C LYS A 459 11.62 26.33 -31.07
N GLY A 460 12.50 25.90 -31.97
CA GLY A 460 13.79 26.56 -32.19
C GLY A 460 14.87 26.25 -31.14
N ARG A 461 14.56 25.46 -30.09
CA ARG A 461 15.55 25.03 -29.08
C ARG A 461 15.70 23.51 -28.98
N THR A 462 14.61 22.73 -29.16
CA THR A 462 14.70 21.26 -29.03
C THR A 462 15.24 20.62 -30.30
N HIS A 463 16.37 19.90 -30.16
CA HIS A 463 16.98 19.11 -31.23
C HIS A 463 16.42 17.68 -31.27
N ILE A 464 16.46 17.05 -32.44
CA ILE A 464 16.19 15.62 -32.56
C ILE A 464 17.41 14.85 -32.07
N ASN A 465 17.26 14.04 -31.01
CA ASN A 465 18.34 13.25 -30.45
C ASN A 465 18.41 11.83 -31.06
N LYS A 466 19.64 11.29 -31.20
CA LYS A 466 19.89 9.88 -31.53
C LYS A 466 20.90 9.26 -30.56
N LEU A 467 20.84 7.93 -30.44
CA LEU A 467 21.79 7.16 -29.66
C LEU A 467 22.90 6.59 -30.55
N LYS A 468 24.12 6.50 -30.00
CA LYS A 468 25.28 5.84 -30.60
C LYS A 468 26.04 5.04 -29.54
N TYR A 469 26.38 3.80 -29.86
CA TYR A 469 27.23 2.94 -29.05
C TYR A 469 28.70 3.27 -29.34
N ASN A 470 29.43 3.56 -28.26
CA ASN A 470 30.87 3.76 -28.28
C ASN A 470 31.57 2.45 -27.87
N PRO A 471 32.27 1.77 -28.80
CA PRO A 471 32.93 0.49 -28.51
C PRO A 471 34.16 0.61 -27.61
N GLU A 472 34.76 1.80 -27.50
CA GLU A 472 35.95 2.05 -26.65
C GLU A 472 35.57 2.17 -25.18
N THR A 473 34.48 2.86 -24.89
CA THR A 473 33.97 3.06 -23.52
C THR A 473 32.89 2.07 -23.12
N ASN A 474 32.46 1.20 -24.05
CA ASN A 474 31.38 0.22 -23.86
C ASN A 474 30.08 0.86 -23.33
N SER A 475 29.75 2.05 -23.82
CA SER A 475 28.60 2.86 -23.37
C SER A 475 27.77 3.38 -24.55
N VAL A 476 26.53 3.75 -24.28
CA VAL A 476 25.65 4.42 -25.24
C VAL A 476 25.62 5.90 -24.94
N ILE A 477 25.96 6.72 -25.93
CA ILE A 477 25.91 8.19 -25.84
C ILE A 477 24.76 8.72 -26.69
N ALA A 478 24.05 9.71 -26.14
CA ALA A 478 23.06 10.48 -26.84
C ALA A 478 23.75 11.65 -27.56
N TYR A 479 23.35 11.95 -28.79
CA TYR A 479 23.83 13.11 -29.54
C TYR A 479 22.70 13.77 -30.30
N ASP A 480 22.77 15.08 -30.40
CA ASP A 480 21.78 15.88 -31.10
C ASP A 480 22.10 15.93 -32.60
N LEU A 481 21.05 15.88 -33.42
CA LEU A 481 21.15 16.17 -34.83
C LEU A 481 20.93 17.67 -35.07
N ASP A 482 21.42 18.17 -36.20
CA ASP A 482 21.25 19.57 -36.61
C ASP A 482 19.78 19.95 -36.88
N GLN A 483 18.87 18.98 -36.92
CA GLN A 483 17.45 19.25 -37.09
C GLN A 483 16.82 19.70 -35.78
N ILE A 484 16.30 20.92 -35.79
CA ILE A 484 15.60 21.55 -34.66
C ILE A 484 14.09 21.50 -34.91
N VAL A 485 13.31 21.23 -33.87
CA VAL A 485 11.85 21.24 -33.93
C VAL A 485 11.35 22.66 -34.25
N THR A 486 10.63 22.82 -35.37
CA THR A 486 10.24 24.13 -35.91
C THR A 486 8.81 24.56 -35.58
N HIS A 487 7.97 23.66 -35.06
CA HIS A 487 6.56 23.90 -34.74
C HIS A 487 6.21 23.22 -33.40
N ILE A 488 5.47 23.91 -32.52
CA ILE A 488 4.91 23.32 -31.30
C ILE A 488 3.70 22.50 -31.72
N LEU A 489 3.81 21.18 -31.68
CA LEU A 489 2.70 20.25 -31.85
C LEU A 489 2.31 19.80 -30.44
N ASP A 490 1.27 20.44 -29.89
CA ASP A 490 0.54 20.13 -28.66
C ASP A 490 1.29 20.07 -27.32
N LEU A 491 0.69 20.67 -26.29
CA LEU A 491 1.15 20.65 -24.88
C LEU A 491 0.62 19.43 -24.09
N ASP A 492 -0.20 18.59 -24.72
CA ASP A 492 -0.93 17.51 -24.06
C ASP A 492 -0.48 16.11 -24.52
N PHE A 493 0.84 15.88 -24.52
CA PHE A 493 1.37 14.51 -24.59
C PHE A 493 1.40 13.89 -23.20
N ASN A 494 0.22 13.59 -22.66
CA ASN A 494 0.12 12.56 -21.64
C ASN A 494 0.58 11.24 -22.27
N SER A 495 1.85 10.86 -22.08
CA SER A 495 2.23 9.46 -22.26
C SER A 495 1.63 8.69 -21.09
N LEU A 496 0.35 8.34 -21.21
CA LEU A 496 -0.30 7.42 -20.31
C LEU A 496 0.26 6.04 -20.63
N TYR A 497 1.02 5.48 -19.70
CA TYR A 497 1.39 4.07 -19.74
C TYR A 497 0.37 3.28 -18.90
N PRO A 498 -0.83 2.95 -19.42
CA PRO A 498 -1.74 2.12 -18.65
C PRO A 498 -1.03 0.82 -18.31
N SER A 499 -1.07 0.43 -17.03
CA SER A 499 -0.70 -0.92 -16.65
C SER A 499 -1.68 -1.87 -17.34
N VAL A 500 -1.24 -2.52 -18.41
CA VAL A 500 -2.08 -3.43 -19.19
C VAL A 500 -2.27 -4.72 -18.39
N PHE A 501 -3.54 -5.05 -18.17
CA PHE A 501 -3.98 -6.26 -17.47
C PHE A 501 -3.42 -7.54 -18.12
N CYS A 502 -3.18 -8.54 -17.29
CA CYS A 502 -3.06 -9.94 -17.73
C CYS A 502 -4.41 -10.38 -18.35
N GLY A 503 -4.37 -11.05 -19.50
CA GLY A 503 -5.55 -11.58 -20.19
C GLY A 503 -6.16 -10.70 -21.29
N ILE A 504 -5.66 -9.47 -21.52
CA ILE A 504 -6.12 -8.65 -22.66
C ILE A 504 -5.47 -9.15 -23.96
N PHE A 505 -6.31 -9.33 -24.98
CA PHE A 505 -5.87 -9.66 -26.33
C PHE A 505 -4.98 -8.55 -26.89
N ASN A 506 -3.70 -8.84 -27.11
CA ASN A 506 -2.72 -7.99 -27.73
C ASN A 506 -2.27 -8.63 -29.05
N LYS A 507 -2.80 -8.11 -30.16
CA LYS A 507 -2.44 -8.52 -31.53
C LYS A 507 -0.94 -8.43 -31.83
N ASN A 508 -0.19 -7.65 -31.06
CA ASN A 508 1.25 -7.49 -31.22
C ASN A 508 2.07 -8.59 -30.50
N ASN A 509 1.44 -9.54 -29.81
CA ASN A 509 2.10 -10.67 -29.15
C ASN A 509 1.55 -12.04 -29.62
N PRO A 510 1.82 -12.48 -30.85
CA PRO A 510 1.23 -13.72 -31.39
C PRO A 510 1.74 -14.98 -30.67
N TYR A 511 2.93 -14.95 -30.06
CA TYR A 511 3.60 -16.11 -29.46
C TYR A 511 2.93 -16.62 -28.18
N THR A 512 2.09 -15.80 -27.56
CA THR A 512 1.31 -16.15 -26.37
C THR A 512 -0.17 -16.35 -26.67
N GLY A 513 -0.53 -16.56 -27.94
CA GLY A 513 -1.93 -16.57 -28.39
C GLY A 513 -2.59 -15.19 -28.22
N CYS A 514 -1.79 -14.12 -28.36
CA CYS A 514 -2.18 -12.74 -28.11
C CYS A 514 -2.58 -12.45 -26.65
N LYS A 515 -2.27 -13.31 -25.67
CA LYS A 515 -2.59 -13.06 -24.25
C LYS A 515 -1.35 -12.57 -23.49
N MET A 516 -1.51 -11.58 -22.61
CA MET A 516 -0.48 -11.25 -21.62
C MET A 516 -0.64 -12.18 -20.42
N TYR A 517 0.43 -12.89 -20.03
CA TYR A 517 0.43 -13.80 -18.87
C TYR A 517 1.11 -13.15 -17.67
N MET A 518 0.50 -13.29 -16.49
CA MET A 518 1.11 -12.98 -15.20
C MET A 518 1.64 -14.27 -14.58
N ALA A 519 2.81 -14.22 -13.96
CA ALA A 519 3.36 -15.40 -13.31
C ALA A 519 2.43 -15.86 -12.17
N GLY A 520 1.88 -17.07 -12.30
CA GLY A 520 1.06 -17.72 -11.27
C GLY A 520 1.94 -18.30 -10.16
N ARG A 521 2.65 -19.38 -10.48
CA ARG A 521 3.60 -20.08 -9.60
C ARG A 521 4.85 -20.48 -10.36
N VAL A 522 5.98 -20.55 -9.66
CA VAL A 522 7.23 -21.08 -10.21
C VAL A 522 7.23 -22.59 -10.00
N ILE A 523 7.12 -23.36 -11.08
CA ILE A 523 7.15 -24.83 -11.02
C ILE A 523 8.60 -25.32 -10.89
N LYS A 524 9.51 -24.72 -11.66
CA LYS A 524 10.91 -25.12 -11.71
C LYS A 524 11.81 -24.00 -12.21
N HIS A 525 13.01 -23.91 -11.65
CA HIS A 525 14.10 -23.05 -12.13
C HIS A 525 15.32 -23.92 -12.46
N ILE A 526 15.85 -23.80 -13.69
CA ILE A 526 16.94 -24.64 -14.18
C ILE A 526 18.14 -23.76 -14.57
N LYS A 527 19.26 -23.96 -13.86
CA LYS A 527 20.54 -23.30 -14.15
C LYS A 527 21.49 -24.25 -14.85
N ILE A 528 21.56 -24.16 -16.18
CA ILE A 528 22.45 -25.02 -16.99
C ILE A 528 23.88 -24.47 -17.06
N ARG A 529 24.03 -23.14 -17.17
CA ARG A 529 25.34 -22.53 -17.46
C ARG A 529 26.26 -22.41 -16.26
N GLU A 530 25.74 -22.54 -15.05
CA GLU A 530 26.50 -22.44 -13.80
C GLU A 530 27.08 -23.81 -13.36
N SER A 531 26.70 -24.90 -14.05
CA SER A 531 27.23 -26.23 -13.76
C SER A 531 28.43 -26.56 -14.65
N ASN A 532 29.51 -27.01 -14.01
CA ASN A 532 30.68 -27.57 -14.68
C ASN A 532 30.50 -29.05 -15.05
N ASP A 533 29.43 -29.69 -14.56
CA ASP A 533 29.11 -31.09 -14.83
C ASP A 533 28.39 -31.24 -16.18
N GLN A 534 29.05 -31.92 -17.11
CA GLN A 534 28.52 -32.15 -18.46
C GLN A 534 27.26 -33.04 -18.45
N ASP A 535 27.22 -34.08 -17.63
CA ASP A 535 26.11 -35.04 -17.59
C ASP A 535 24.84 -34.36 -17.01
N TYR A 536 25.03 -33.55 -15.97
CA TYR A 536 23.97 -32.69 -15.46
C TYR A 536 23.43 -31.75 -16.54
N ARG A 537 24.31 -31.09 -17.31
CA ARG A 537 23.88 -30.15 -18.38
C ARG A 537 23.08 -30.87 -19.45
N ASP A 538 23.51 -32.04 -19.89
CA ASP A 538 22.84 -32.79 -20.94
C ASP A 538 21.50 -33.36 -20.47
N THR A 539 21.43 -33.85 -19.24
CA THR A 539 20.19 -34.27 -18.60
C THR A 539 19.18 -33.12 -18.51
N LYS A 540 19.62 -31.94 -18.05
CA LYS A 540 18.74 -30.76 -17.93
C LYS A 540 18.33 -30.19 -19.29
N ARG A 541 19.19 -30.24 -20.31
CA ARG A 541 18.81 -29.90 -21.69
C ARG A 541 17.70 -30.81 -22.21
N LYS A 542 17.84 -32.13 -22.03
CA LYS A 542 16.82 -33.10 -22.43
C LYS A 542 15.49 -32.85 -21.74
N GLU A 543 15.53 -32.59 -20.42
CA GLU A 543 14.36 -32.21 -19.64
C GLU A 543 13.69 -30.92 -20.18
N MET A 544 14.47 -29.88 -20.47
CA MET A 544 13.95 -28.64 -21.06
C MET A 544 13.33 -28.86 -22.44
N MET A 545 13.97 -29.67 -23.30
CA MET A 545 13.45 -29.99 -24.63
C MET A 545 12.14 -30.77 -24.56
N ASN A 546 11.97 -31.66 -23.58
CA ASN A 546 10.69 -32.35 -23.37
C ASN A 546 9.58 -31.36 -23.00
N ILE A 547 9.86 -30.38 -22.15
CA ILE A 547 8.89 -29.32 -21.79
C ILE A 547 8.57 -28.46 -23.02
N ILE A 548 9.60 -27.99 -23.74
CA ILE A 548 9.45 -27.15 -24.92
C ILE A 548 8.62 -27.88 -25.98
N ASN A 549 8.86 -29.17 -26.21
CA ASN A 549 8.21 -29.95 -27.25
C ASN A 549 6.88 -30.57 -26.84
N SER A 550 6.47 -30.46 -25.58
CA SER A 550 5.19 -31.02 -25.13
C SER A 550 4.01 -30.33 -25.81
N GLU A 551 3.03 -31.10 -26.25
CA GLU A 551 1.76 -30.59 -26.77
C GLU A 551 0.93 -29.91 -25.66
N ASP A 552 1.16 -30.29 -24.40
CA ASP A 552 0.49 -29.71 -23.23
C ASP A 552 0.68 -28.20 -23.14
N ARG A 553 1.75 -27.65 -23.73
CA ARG A 553 2.08 -26.21 -23.72
C ARG A 553 0.97 -25.31 -24.29
N PHE A 554 0.09 -25.86 -25.10
CA PHE A 554 -1.07 -25.14 -25.67
C PHE A 554 -2.40 -25.50 -25.00
N SER A 555 -2.42 -26.45 -24.06
CA SER A 555 -3.62 -26.81 -23.33
C SER A 555 -3.91 -25.79 -22.23
N GLU A 556 -5.19 -25.50 -21.99
CA GLU A 556 -5.59 -24.59 -20.90
C GLU A 556 -5.38 -25.22 -19.52
N GLU A 557 -5.45 -26.55 -19.41
CA GLU A 557 -5.33 -27.27 -18.14
C GLU A 557 -3.89 -27.61 -17.75
N LYS A 558 -3.03 -27.96 -18.72
CA LYS A 558 -1.65 -28.42 -18.48
C LYS A 558 -0.59 -27.48 -19.05
N GLY A 559 -1.00 -26.40 -19.71
CA GLY A 559 -0.12 -25.39 -20.28
C GLY A 559 0.81 -24.79 -19.24
N GLN A 560 2.11 -24.83 -19.52
CA GLN A 560 3.13 -24.18 -18.69
C GLN A 560 3.83 -23.11 -19.51
N LEU A 561 3.94 -21.90 -18.94
CA LEU A 561 4.75 -20.85 -19.53
C LEU A 561 6.23 -21.17 -19.32
N PHE A 562 6.93 -21.47 -20.40
CA PHE A 562 8.38 -21.68 -20.40
C PHE A 562 9.11 -20.39 -20.79
N ILE A 563 9.98 -19.89 -19.92
CA ILE A 563 10.75 -18.66 -20.16
C ILE A 563 12.23 -19.01 -20.12
N ALA A 564 12.96 -18.69 -21.19
CA ALA A 564 14.39 -18.96 -21.32
C ALA A 564 15.19 -17.67 -21.50
N SER A 565 16.26 -17.53 -20.73
CA SER A 565 17.29 -16.52 -20.99
C SER A 565 18.24 -17.04 -22.06
N VAL A 566 18.19 -16.46 -23.25
CA VAL A 566 19.15 -16.77 -24.32
C VAL A 566 20.14 -15.62 -24.41
N LYS A 567 21.43 -15.92 -24.23
CA LYS A 567 22.48 -14.94 -24.53
C LYS A 567 22.65 -14.89 -26.05
N GLY A 568 21.92 -13.97 -26.68
CA GLY A 568 22.17 -13.58 -28.06
C GLY A 568 23.51 -12.84 -28.16
N HIS A 569 24.25 -13.08 -29.22
CA HIS A 569 25.40 -12.26 -29.58
C HIS A 569 24.99 -11.39 -30.77
N ILE A 570 24.90 -10.09 -30.55
CA ILE A 570 24.94 -9.12 -31.65
C ILE A 570 26.42 -8.80 -31.82
N ASP A 571 26.95 -9.02 -33.02
CA ASP A 571 28.31 -8.60 -33.33
C ASP A 571 28.44 -7.10 -33.03
N LYS A 572 29.55 -6.70 -32.40
CA LYS A 572 29.79 -5.30 -32.04
C LYS A 572 29.66 -4.37 -33.26
N ALA A 573 29.96 -4.87 -34.46
CA ALA A 573 29.78 -4.15 -35.72
C ALA A 573 28.34 -3.70 -35.97
N HIS A 574 27.34 -4.44 -35.48
CA HIS A 574 25.93 -4.22 -35.75
C HIS A 574 25.15 -3.58 -34.60
N ILE A 575 25.80 -3.27 -33.47
CA ILE A 575 25.12 -2.65 -32.32
C ILE A 575 24.53 -1.30 -32.72
N ASN A 576 25.27 -0.47 -33.45
CA ASN A 576 24.81 0.85 -33.91
C ASN A 576 23.66 0.77 -34.93
N ASP A 577 23.61 -0.31 -35.73
CA ASP A 577 22.54 -0.53 -36.70
C ASP A 577 21.18 -0.80 -36.01
N GLN A 578 21.23 -1.31 -34.78
CA GLN A 578 20.06 -1.71 -34.00
C GLN A 578 19.81 -0.85 -32.77
N ILE A 579 20.69 0.09 -32.43
CA ILE A 579 20.66 0.83 -31.14
C ILE A 579 19.45 1.75 -30.97
N ASN A 580 18.90 2.25 -32.08
CA ASN A 580 17.71 3.11 -32.07
C ASN A 580 16.40 2.29 -32.20
N PHE A 581 16.50 0.97 -32.36
CA PHE A 581 15.37 0.06 -32.24
C PHE A 581 15.44 -0.57 -30.85
N PRO A 582 14.52 -0.27 -29.92
CA PRO A 582 14.45 -1.03 -28.68
C PRO A 582 14.34 -2.53 -29.04
N PRO A 583 14.89 -3.46 -28.25
CA PRO A 583 14.83 -4.89 -28.55
C PRO A 583 13.38 -5.37 -28.50
N ILE A 584 12.65 -5.15 -29.58
CA ILE A 584 11.39 -5.78 -29.88
C ILE A 584 11.77 -6.89 -30.85
N TRP A 585 12.09 -8.06 -30.31
CA TRP A 585 12.15 -9.25 -31.14
C TRP A 585 10.72 -9.54 -31.61
N ARG A 586 10.36 -9.04 -32.80
CA ARG A 586 9.24 -9.52 -33.61
C ARG A 586 9.85 -10.36 -34.73
N LYS A 587 9.79 -11.68 -34.59
CA LYS A 587 9.73 -12.63 -35.69
C LYS A 587 9.06 -13.90 -35.24
#